data_AF-A0A9P5PXS0-F1
#
_entry.id   AF-A0A9P5PXS0-F1
#
_cell.length_a   1.000
_cell.length_b   1.000
_cell.length_c   1.000
_cell.angle_alpha   90.00
_cell.angle_beta   90.00
_cell.angle_gamma   90.00
#
_symmetry.space_group_name_H-M   'P 1'
#
loop_
_entity.id
_entity.type
_entity.pdbx_description
1 polymer ?
#
loop_
_entity_poly.entity_id
_entity_poly.type
_entity_poly.pdbx_seq_one_letter_code
_entity_poly.pdbx_strand_id
1 'polypeptide(L)'
;MDYALFNAILCILNLKDVFAIDATGGGKSALFGVPILIHREISQNPSAYPVFNVSIRLKPVGVVVTPTKGLVSNIVKQLKKDFNRVVHADF
;
A
#
# COMPACT_ATOMS: atom_id res chain seq x y z
N MET A 1 -1.40 -13.68 7.95
CA MET A 1 -1.02 -13.17 6.62
C MET A 1 -0.43 -14.35 5.87
N ASP A 2 -0.89 -14.66 4.66
CA ASP A 2 -0.26 -15.73 3.89
C ASP A 2 1.14 -15.30 3.40
N TYR A 3 2.04 -16.26 3.20
CA TYR A 3 3.42 -16.01 2.79
C TYR A 3 3.57 -15.37 1.40
N ALA A 4 2.70 -15.70 0.46
CA ALA A 4 2.68 -15.09 -0.87
C ALA A 4 2.28 -13.60 -0.79
N LEU A 5 1.28 -13.24 0.00
CA LEU A 5 0.90 -11.84 0.21
C LEU A 5 2.05 -11.04 0.84
N PHE A 6 2.72 -11.61 1.84
CA PHE A 6 3.90 -10.98 2.45
C PHE A 6 5.04 -10.78 1.43
N ASN A 7 5.38 -11.82 0.67
CA ASN A 7 6.42 -11.73 -0.37
C ASN A 7 6.08 -10.71 -1.45
N ALA A 8 4.81 -10.61 -1.85
CA ALA A 8 4.35 -9.61 -2.80
C ALA A 8 4.56 -8.18 -2.29
N ILE A 9 4.29 -7.91 -1.00
CA ILE A 9 4.59 -6.60 -0.38
C ILE A 9 6.09 -6.30 -0.44
N LEU A 10 6.95 -7.30 -0.13
CA LEU A 10 8.40 -7.13 -0.20
C LEU A 10 8.88 -6.84 -1.64
N CYS A 11 8.27 -7.46 -2.65
CA CYS A 11 8.57 -7.15 -4.05
C CYS A 11 8.24 -5.68 -4.38
N ILE A 12 7.07 -5.19 -3.95
CA ILE A 12 6.67 -3.80 -4.18
C ILE A 12 7.59 -2.81 -3.46
N LEU A 13 7.99 -3.12 -2.22
CA LEU A 13 8.97 -2.31 -1.46
C LEU A 13 10.35 -2.28 -2.13
N ASN A 14 10.71 -3.34 -2.87
CA ASN A 14 11.90 -3.39 -3.72
C ASN A 14 11.68 -2.73 -5.09
N LEU A 15 10.60 -1.96 -5.26
CA LEU A 15 10.24 -1.26 -6.49
C LEU A 15 10.06 -2.20 -7.70
N LYS A 16 9.68 -3.45 -7.45
CA LYS A 16 9.35 -4.44 -8.49
C LYS A 16 7.85 -4.47 -8.72
N ASP A 17 7.47 -4.57 -9.99
CA ASP A 17 6.08 -4.78 -10.37
C ASP A 17 5.60 -6.16 -9.93
N VAL A 18 4.34 -6.23 -9.48
CA VAL A 18 3.72 -7.45 -8.97
C VAL A 18 2.40 -7.70 -9.70
N PHE A 19 2.26 -8.89 -10.25
CA PHE A 19 0.99 -9.43 -10.70
C PHE A 19 0.48 -10.43 -9.66
N ALA A 20 -0.63 -10.11 -9.01
CA ALA A 20 -1.20 -10.92 -7.93
C ALA A 20 -2.59 -11.45 -8.31
N ILE A 21 -2.79 -12.76 -8.17
CA ILE A 21 -4.08 -13.42 -8.29
C ILE A 21 -4.46 -13.94 -6.90
N ASP A 22 -5.59 -13.49 -6.37
CA ASP A 22 -6.08 -13.91 -5.06
C ASP A 22 -7.60 -13.66 -4.97
N ALA A 23 -8.32 -14.43 -4.16
CA ALA A 23 -9.77 -14.34 -3.99
C ALA A 23 -10.21 -13.12 -3.17
N THR A 24 -11.35 -12.50 -3.47
CA THR A 24 -11.88 -11.36 -2.69
C THR A 24 -11.92 -11.69 -1.20
N GLY A 25 -11.42 -10.79 -0.35
CA GLY A 25 -11.25 -11.03 1.09
C GLY A 25 -9.87 -11.56 1.49
N GLY A 26 -9.03 -12.02 0.56
CA GLY A 26 -7.66 -12.50 0.85
C GLY A 26 -6.63 -11.43 1.22
N GLY A 27 -7.05 -10.15 1.32
CA GLY A 27 -6.19 -9.09 1.85
C GLY A 27 -5.33 -8.35 0.82
N LYS A 28 -5.54 -8.54 -0.48
CA LYS A 28 -4.85 -7.80 -1.57
C LYS A 28 -4.76 -6.29 -1.40
N SER A 29 -5.70 -5.65 -0.70
CA SER A 29 -5.63 -4.20 -0.44
C SER A 29 -4.34 -3.81 0.31
N ALA A 30 -3.73 -4.74 1.05
CA ALA A 30 -2.42 -4.55 1.67
C ALA A 30 -1.30 -4.31 0.66
N LEU A 31 -1.40 -4.87 -0.57
CA LEU A 31 -0.38 -4.72 -1.62
C LEU A 31 -0.14 -3.26 -2.00
N PHE A 32 -1.18 -2.42 -2.01
CA PHE A 32 -1.01 -0.99 -2.26
C PHE A 32 -0.98 -0.14 -0.97
N GLY A 33 -1.65 -0.56 0.10
CA GLY A 33 -1.72 0.21 1.34
C GLY A 33 -0.42 0.17 2.17
N VAL A 34 0.13 -1.03 2.38
CA VAL A 34 1.28 -1.28 3.26
C VAL A 34 2.56 -0.63 2.74
N PRO A 35 2.94 -0.75 1.44
CA PRO A 35 4.15 -0.10 0.94
C PRO A 35 4.16 1.42 1.12
N ILE A 36 3.00 2.07 0.97
CA ILE A 36 2.87 3.52 1.18
C ILE A 36 3.08 3.87 2.66
N LEU A 37 2.53 3.07 3.59
CA LEU A 37 2.72 3.25 5.03
C LEU A 37 4.20 3.11 5.42
N ILE A 38 4.87 2.07 4.93
CA ILE A 38 6.27 1.79 5.23
C ILE A 38 7.19 2.89 4.71
N HIS A 39 7.05 3.30 3.44
CA HIS A 39 7.84 4.41 2.91
C HIS A 39 7.64 5.70 3.72
N ARG A 40 6.40 5.97 4.15
CA ARG A 40 6.09 7.16 4.95
C ARG A 40 6.77 7.08 6.31
N GLU A 41 6.64 5.97 7.01
CA GLU A 41 7.25 5.75 8.32
C GLU A 41 8.77 5.94 8.27
N ILE A 42 9.44 5.27 7.33
CA ILE A 42 10.90 5.40 7.15
C ILE A 42 11.28 6.84 6.78
N SER A 43 10.50 7.52 5.93
CA SER A 43 10.78 8.91 5.55
C SER A 43 10.62 9.91 6.71
N GLN A 44 9.74 9.61 7.66
CA GLN A 44 9.50 10.46 8.84
C GLN A 44 10.49 10.17 9.96
N ASN A 45 10.98 8.93 10.05
CA ASN A 45 11.88 8.46 11.10
C ASN A 45 13.17 7.82 10.53
N PRO A 46 13.94 8.51 9.67
CA PRO A 46 15.03 7.88 8.92
C PRO A 46 16.16 7.33 9.81
N SER A 47 16.39 7.94 10.98
CA SER A 47 17.41 7.48 11.93
C SER A 47 17.01 6.21 12.69
N ALA A 48 15.73 5.81 12.67
CA ALA A 48 15.25 4.60 13.33
C ALA A 48 15.45 3.33 12.48
N TYR A 49 15.89 3.48 11.22
CA TYR A 49 16.02 2.38 10.27
C TYR A 49 17.43 2.34 9.66
N PRO A 50 17.88 1.16 9.21
CA PRO A 50 19.13 1.06 8.48
C PRO A 50 19.05 1.79 7.14
N VAL A 51 20.21 2.06 6.55
CA VAL A 51 20.28 2.52 5.16
C VAL A 51 19.85 1.37 4.25
N PHE A 52 18.85 1.62 3.41
CA PHE A 52 18.36 0.66 2.43
C PHE A 52 19.07 0.86 1.09
N ASN A 53 19.31 -0.25 0.38
CA ASN A 53 19.83 -0.22 -1.00
C ASN A 53 18.73 0.01 -2.05
N VAL A 54 17.55 0.46 -1.61
CA VAL A 54 16.40 0.79 -2.44
C VAL A 54 15.93 2.18 -2.04
N SER A 55 15.54 2.99 -3.02
CA SER A 55 15.08 4.35 -2.77
C SER A 55 13.82 4.37 -1.91
N ILE A 56 13.91 5.04 -0.76
CA ILE A 56 12.74 5.33 0.08
C ILE A 56 12.02 6.55 -0.49
N ARG A 57 10.72 6.42 -0.76
CA ARG A 57 9.89 7.53 -1.24
C ARG A 57 9.59 8.49 -0.09
N LEU A 58 10.10 9.72 -0.17
CA LEU A 58 9.85 10.78 0.83
C LEU A 58 8.40 11.25 0.90
N LYS A 59 7.67 11.18 -0.23
CA LYS A 59 6.25 11.51 -0.33
C LYS A 59 5.54 10.36 -1.07
N PRO A 60 5.29 9.22 -0.40
CA PRO A 60 4.72 8.07 -1.06
C PRO A 60 3.26 8.33 -1.41
N VAL A 61 2.92 8.13 -2.69
CA VAL A 61 1.57 8.26 -3.24
C VAL A 61 1.25 6.95 -3.96
N GLY A 62 0.02 6.46 -3.80
CA GLY A 62 -0.50 5.34 -4.56
C GLY A 62 -1.77 5.75 -5.28
N VAL A 63 -1.89 5.34 -6.54
CA VAL A 63 -3.09 5.51 -7.35
C VAL A 63 -3.73 4.13 -7.50
N VAL A 64 -4.98 4.00 -7.09
CA VAL A 64 -5.74 2.75 -7.20
C VAL A 64 -6.86 2.96 -8.20
N VAL A 65 -6.76 2.28 -9.35
CA VAL A 65 -7.82 2.26 -10.35
C VAL A 65 -8.72 1.06 -10.06
N THR A 66 -10.02 1.29 -9.99
CA THR A 66 -10.98 0.22 -9.70
C THR A 66 -12.13 0.24 -10.71
N PRO A 67 -12.76 -0.91 -10.99
CA PRO A 67 -13.82 -0.99 -11.98
C PRO A 67 -15.15 -0.37 -11.54
N THR A 68 -15.39 -0.20 -10.22
CA THR A 68 -16.72 0.24 -9.73
C THR A 68 -16.61 1.28 -8.61
N LYS A 69 -17.55 2.23 -8.60
CA LYS A 69 -17.66 3.25 -7.53
C LYS A 69 -17.88 2.61 -6.15
N GLY A 70 -18.63 1.51 -6.10
CA GLY A 70 -18.86 0.75 -4.86
C GLY A 70 -17.57 0.21 -4.26
N LEU A 71 -16.64 -0.29 -5.09
CA LEU A 71 -15.35 -0.78 -4.61
C LEU A 71 -14.45 0.36 -4.12
N VAL A 72 -14.41 1.50 -4.82
CA VAL A 72 -13.71 2.71 -4.33
C VAL A 72 -14.25 3.11 -2.96
N SER A 73 -15.57 3.20 -2.80
CA SER A 73 -16.22 3.58 -1.53
C SER A 73 -15.78 2.68 -0.37
N ASN A 74 -15.75 1.35 -0.60
CA ASN A 74 -15.28 0.40 0.41
C ASN A 74 -13.80 0.61 0.78
N ILE A 75 -12.92 0.83 -0.21
CA ILE A 75 -11.50 1.09 0.03
C ILE A 75 -11.31 2.41 0.80
N VAL A 76 -11.96 3.49 0.38
CA VAL A 76 -11.89 4.81 1.02
C VAL A 76 -12.34 4.71 2.48
N LYS A 77 -13.47 4.03 2.73
CA LYS A 77 -14.01 3.82 4.08
C LYS A 77 -13.00 3.10 4.98
N GLN A 78 -12.41 2.01 4.47
CA GLN A 78 -11.43 1.23 5.23
C GLN A 78 -10.16 2.04 5.52
N LEU A 79 -9.63 2.77 4.55
CA LEU A 79 -8.43 3.60 4.72
C LEU A 79 -8.64 4.75 5.71
N LYS A 80 -9.81 5.38 5.71
CA LYS A 80 -10.17 6.39 6.70
C LYS A 80 -10.27 5.80 8.11
N LYS A 81 -10.89 4.62 8.24
CA LYS A 81 -11.03 3.92 9.51
C LYS A 81 -9.68 3.51 10.11
N ASP A 82 -8.83 2.88 9.31
CA ASP A 82 -7.64 2.21 9.82
C ASP A 82 -6.44 3.16 9.96
N PHE A 83 -6.40 4.25 9.18
CA PHE A 83 -5.20 5.09 9.07
C PHE A 83 -5.47 6.59 9.15
N ASN A 84 -6.72 7.02 9.35
CA ASN A 84 -7.13 8.43 9.35
C ASN A 84 -6.55 9.23 8.17
N ARG A 85 -6.57 8.64 6.96
CA ARG A 85 -5.90 9.19 5.78
C ARG A 85 -6.80 10.10 4.94
N VAL A 86 -6.19 11.14 4.37
CA VAL A 86 -6.78 11.93 3.28
C VAL A 86 -6.82 11.06 2.04
N VAL A 87 -8.02 10.78 1.54
CA VAL A 87 -8.22 10.04 0.29
C VAL A 87 -9.04 10.94 -0.62
N HIS A 88 -8.47 11.26 -1.78
CA HIS A 88 -9.18 11.90 -2.87
C HIS A 88 -9.75 10.80 -3.77
N ALA A 89 -11.06 10.83 -3.97
CA ALA A 89 -11.76 9.91 -4.84
C ALA A 89 -12.57 10.74 -5.83
N ASP A 90 -12.17 10.69 -7.09
CA ASP A 90 -12.88 11.32 -8.20
C ASP A 90 -13.82 10.27 -8.80
N PHE A 91 -15.10 10.61 -8.93
CA PHE A 91 -16.17 9.70 -9.35
C PHE A 91 -16.90 10.20 -10.59
#